data_AF-A0A1F9MGM4-F1
#
_entry.id   AF-A0A1F9MGM4-F1
#
_cell.length_a   1.000
_cell.length_b   1.000
_cell.length_c   1.000
_cell.angle_alpha   90.00
_cell.angle_beta   90.00
_cell.angle_gamma   90.00
#
_symmetry.space_group_name_H-M   'P 1'
#
loop_
_entity.id
_entity.type
_entity.pdbx_description
1 polymer ?
#
loop_
_entity_poly.entity_id
_entity_poly.type
_entity_poly.pdbx_seq_one_letter_code
_entity_poly.pdbx_strand_id
1 'polypeptide(L)'
;MSKKKTDECCPRFDPKPWDEATLTWEGRRFVKDRVTSFLHIPLNFGMVMKRNIDAIEAVDARPEVMVILSDDNSLWGADVYIEVTKDVPGASMATISGTFLSNPHPREREQRRMKLFE
;
A
#
# COMPACT_ATOMS: atom_id res chain seq x y z
N MET A 1 32.48 7.98 13.80
CA MET A 1 32.43 8.05 12.32
C MET A 1 31.11 8.70 11.93
N SER A 2 31.15 9.95 11.46
CA SER A 2 29.96 10.76 11.17
C SER A 2 29.40 10.38 9.80
N LYS A 3 28.16 9.90 9.73
CA LYS A 3 27.47 9.58 8.47
C LYS A 3 27.24 10.87 7.68
N LYS A 4 27.75 10.94 6.44
CA LYS A 4 27.45 12.00 5.47
C LYS A 4 25.94 12.11 5.29
N LYS A 5 25.37 13.29 5.53
CA LYS A 5 24.02 13.63 5.09
C LYS A 5 24.09 13.97 3.60
N THR A 6 23.46 13.14 2.76
CA THR A 6 23.12 13.50 1.39
C THR A 6 21.91 14.42 1.43
N ASP A 7 21.99 15.59 0.80
CA ASP A 7 21.00 16.68 0.78
C ASP A 7 19.69 16.35 0.02
N GLU A 8 19.30 15.09 -0.01
CA GLU A 8 18.11 14.61 -0.72
C GLU A 8 17.01 14.34 0.32
N CYS A 9 15.86 15.01 0.18
CA CYS A 9 14.70 14.84 1.07
C CYS A 9 14.17 13.39 1.08
N CYS A 10 14.37 12.66 -0.03
CA CYS A 10 14.01 11.25 -0.15
C CYS A 10 15.16 10.46 -0.78
N PRO A 11 15.68 9.41 -0.12
CA PRO A 11 16.69 8.55 -0.72
C PRO A 11 16.11 7.85 -1.96
N ARG A 12 16.97 7.58 -2.95
CA ARG A 12 16.57 6.84 -4.14
C ARG A 12 16.02 5.47 -3.75
N PHE A 13 14.83 5.15 -4.28
CA PHE A 13 14.18 3.86 -4.04
C PHE A 13 15.02 2.70 -4.60
N ASP A 14 15.33 1.70 -3.76
CA ASP A 14 15.99 0.47 -4.17
C ASP A 14 14.93 -0.62 -4.47
N PRO A 15 14.75 -1.03 -5.73
CA PRO A 15 13.76 -2.04 -6.09
C PRO A 15 14.20 -3.47 -5.73
N LYS A 16 15.50 -3.72 -5.50
CA LYS A 16 16.04 -5.08 -5.32
C LYS A 16 15.37 -5.91 -4.21
N PRO A 17 15.03 -5.35 -3.04
CA PRO A 17 14.37 -6.14 -1.99
C PRO A 17 12.96 -6.61 -2.36
N TRP A 18 12.36 -6.00 -3.39
CA TRP A 18 10.98 -6.23 -3.80
C TRP A 18 10.89 -6.98 -5.13
N ASP A 19 11.98 -7.14 -5.86
CA ASP A 19 12.00 -7.78 -7.17
C ASP A 19 11.75 -9.29 -7.04
N GLU A 20 10.65 -9.75 -7.63
CA GLU A 20 10.15 -11.13 -7.55
C GLU A 20 10.01 -11.68 -6.11
N ALA A 21 9.91 -10.80 -5.11
CA ALA A 21 9.78 -11.24 -3.73
C ALA A 21 8.37 -11.79 -3.47
N THR A 22 8.32 -12.96 -2.82
CA THR A 22 7.07 -13.61 -2.42
C THR A 22 6.74 -13.24 -0.98
N LEU A 23 5.57 -12.65 -0.78
CA LEU A 23 5.03 -12.22 0.51
C LEU A 23 3.86 -13.14 0.87
N THR A 24 4.06 -14.01 1.86
CA THR A 24 2.98 -14.85 2.40
C THR A 24 2.34 -14.12 3.57
N TRP A 25 1.04 -13.83 3.49
CA TRP A 25 0.26 -13.24 4.57
C TRP A 25 -0.70 -14.27 5.15
N GLU A 26 -0.64 -14.45 6.46
CA GLU A 26 -1.52 -15.34 7.21
C GLU A 26 -2.46 -14.52 8.11
N GLY A 27 -3.69 -14.31 7.63
CA GLY A 27 -4.76 -13.70 8.44
C GLY A 27 -4.49 -12.25 8.86
N ARG A 28 -3.87 -11.43 8.00
CA ARG A 28 -3.66 -10.02 8.28
C ARG A 28 -4.99 -9.27 8.30
N ARG A 29 -5.17 -8.42 9.32
CA ARG A 29 -6.39 -7.65 9.54
C ARG A 29 -6.27 -6.28 8.91
N PHE A 30 -7.35 -5.85 8.27
CA PHE A 30 -7.45 -4.56 7.59
C PHE A 30 -8.76 -3.88 7.93
N VAL A 31 -8.72 -2.56 8.11
CA VAL A 31 -9.90 -1.71 8.02
C VAL A 31 -10.17 -1.43 6.55
N LYS A 32 -11.34 -1.84 6.08
CA LYS A 32 -11.84 -1.58 4.73
C LYS A 32 -12.67 -0.31 4.73
N ASP A 33 -12.41 0.57 3.78
CA ASP A 33 -13.24 1.75 3.54
C ASP A 33 -13.34 2.08 2.05
N ARG A 34 -14.32 2.88 1.66
CA ARG A 34 -14.56 3.26 0.27
C ARG A 34 -14.27 4.73 0.03
N VAL A 35 -13.38 4.96 -0.93
CA VAL A 35 -13.04 6.26 -1.51
C VAL A 35 -13.99 6.51 -2.68
N THR A 36 -14.54 7.71 -2.73
CA THR A 36 -15.33 8.20 -3.84
C THR A 36 -14.37 8.73 -4.91
N SER A 37 -14.48 8.16 -6.10
CA SER A 37 -13.66 8.55 -7.26
C SER A 37 -14.56 9.07 -8.38
N PHE A 38 -13.97 9.83 -9.29
CA PHE A 38 -14.58 10.21 -10.55
C PHE A 38 -13.58 9.95 -11.66
N LEU A 39 -13.90 9.03 -12.59
CA LEU A 39 -13.00 8.59 -13.65
C LEU A 39 -11.62 8.18 -13.11
N HIS A 40 -11.58 7.32 -12.08
CA HIS A 40 -10.35 6.89 -11.38
C HIS A 40 -9.58 8.01 -10.62
N ILE A 41 -10.11 9.24 -10.56
CA ILE A 41 -9.54 10.32 -9.76
C ILE A 41 -10.16 10.28 -8.36
N PRO A 42 -9.37 10.02 -7.29
CA PRO A 42 -9.91 9.98 -5.94
C PRO A 42 -10.22 11.39 -5.43
N LEU A 43 -11.49 11.68 -5.13
CA LEU A 43 -11.91 13.02 -4.72
C LEU A 43 -11.84 13.24 -3.20
N ASN A 44 -11.96 12.18 -2.39
CA ASN A 44 -12.04 12.27 -0.93
C ASN A 44 -10.99 11.41 -0.19
N PHE A 45 -9.95 10.92 -0.87
CA PHE A 45 -8.97 10.00 -0.28
C PHE A 45 -8.32 10.53 1.01
N GLY A 46 -7.92 11.80 1.03
CA GLY A 46 -7.29 12.40 2.22
C GLY A 46 -8.22 12.41 3.44
N MET A 47 -9.50 12.70 3.24
CA MET A 47 -10.52 12.67 4.30
C MET A 47 -10.77 11.24 4.79
N VAL A 48 -10.89 10.29 3.86
CA VAL A 48 -11.06 8.86 4.15
C VAL A 48 -9.86 8.31 4.92
N MET A 49 -8.65 8.68 4.53
CA MET A 49 -7.44 8.25 5.25
C MET A 49 -7.42 8.83 6.67
N LYS A 50 -7.66 10.14 6.82
CA LYS A 50 -7.65 10.81 8.12
C LYS A 50 -8.64 10.18 9.09
N ARG A 51 -9.91 9.99 8.69
CA ARG A 51 -10.93 9.39 9.57
C ARG A 51 -10.57 7.99 10.04
N ASN A 52 -9.96 7.17 9.16
CA ASN A 52 -9.60 5.80 9.51
C ASN A 52 -8.37 5.77 10.41
N ILE A 53 -7.36 6.60 10.13
CA ILE A 53 -6.18 6.72 11.00
C ILE A 53 -6.60 7.21 12.39
N ASP A 54 -7.46 8.23 12.48
CA ASP A 54 -7.98 8.72 13.76
C ASP A 54 -8.72 7.60 14.53
N ALA A 55 -9.52 6.78 13.85
CA ALA A 55 -10.21 5.64 14.46
C ALA A 55 -9.26 4.52 14.91
N ILE A 56 -8.19 4.24 14.16
CA ILE A 56 -7.17 3.23 14.48
C ILE A 56 -6.33 3.67 15.67
N GLU A 57 -5.96 4.95 15.72
CA GLU A 57 -5.19 5.54 16.82
C GLU A 57 -6.01 5.59 18.11
N ALA A 58 -7.32 5.84 18.04
CA ALA A 58 -8.22 5.83 19.19
C ALA A 58 -8.26 4.49 19.94
N VAL A 59 -7.95 3.37 19.26
CA VAL A 59 -7.91 2.02 19.85
C VAL A 59 -6.51 1.43 19.96
N ASP A 60 -5.47 2.24 19.70
CA ASP A 60 -4.06 1.83 19.71
C ASP A 60 -3.84 0.52 18.92
N ALA A 61 -4.38 0.50 17.69
CA ALA A 61 -4.30 -0.62 16.76
C ALA A 61 -3.31 -0.38 15.60
N ARG A 62 -2.44 0.61 15.74
CA ARG A 62 -1.47 0.99 14.71
C ARG A 62 -0.28 0.01 14.69
N PRO A 63 0.04 -0.62 13.54
CA PRO A 63 1.22 -1.48 13.43
C PRO A 63 2.52 -0.67 13.30
N GLU A 64 3.67 -1.30 13.59
CA GLU A 64 5.00 -0.69 13.41
C GLU A 64 5.28 -0.34 11.94
N VAL A 65 4.88 -1.23 11.03
CA VAL A 65 4.91 -1.02 9.58
C VAL A 65 3.48 -1.09 9.07
N MET A 66 2.95 0.07 8.68
CA MET A 66 1.59 0.16 8.16
C MET A 66 1.56 -0.14 6.67
N VAL A 67 0.87 -1.22 6.30
CA VAL A 67 0.56 -1.53 4.91
C VAL A 67 -0.80 -0.95 4.55
N ILE A 68 -0.86 -0.22 3.43
CA ILE A 68 -2.09 0.31 2.86
C ILE A 68 -2.24 -0.28 1.46
N LEU A 69 -3.38 -0.88 1.19
CA LEU A 69 -3.75 -1.38 -0.14
C LEU A 69 -4.88 -0.52 -0.68
N SER A 70 -4.83 -0.24 -1.98
CA SER A 70 -5.89 0.47 -2.68
C SER A 70 -6.30 -0.37 -3.88
N ASP A 71 -7.58 -0.71 -3.94
CA ASP A 71 -8.19 -1.45 -5.03
C ASP A 71 -9.13 -0.53 -5.81
N ASP A 72 -8.74 -0.17 -7.03
CA ASP A 72 -9.55 0.66 -7.92
C ASP A 72 -10.53 -0.22 -8.69
N ASN A 73 -11.66 -0.51 -8.05
CA ASN A 73 -12.67 -1.43 -8.58
C ASN A 73 -13.67 -0.77 -9.55
N SER A 74 -13.67 0.56 -9.69
CA SER A 74 -14.67 1.24 -10.51
C SER A 74 -14.28 2.67 -10.88
N LEU A 75 -14.86 3.18 -11.98
CA LEU A 75 -14.76 4.58 -12.37
C LEU A 75 -15.23 5.57 -11.28
N TRP A 76 -16.01 5.09 -10.30
CA TRP A 76 -16.71 5.90 -9.31
C TRP A 76 -16.21 5.68 -7.88
N GLY A 77 -15.22 4.81 -7.67
CA GLY A 77 -14.69 4.56 -6.35
C GLY A 77 -13.60 3.52 -6.29
N ALA A 78 -12.79 3.65 -5.26
CA ALA A 78 -11.73 2.72 -4.90
C ALA A 78 -11.95 2.26 -3.45
N ASP A 79 -11.64 1.00 -3.17
CA ASP A 79 -11.66 0.49 -1.80
C ASP A 79 -10.24 0.58 -1.23
N VAL A 80 -10.10 1.09 0.00
CA VAL A 80 -8.83 1.18 0.72
C VAL A 80 -8.83 0.21 1.88
N TYR A 81 -7.69 -0.44 2.08
CA TYR A 81 -7.46 -1.41 3.15
C TYR A 81 -6.26 -0.95 3.95
N ILE A 82 -6.47 -0.62 5.22
CA ILE A 82 -5.41 -0.14 6.12
C ILE A 82 -5.14 -1.23 7.15
N GLU A 83 -3.88 -1.68 7.23
CA GLU A 83 -3.48 -2.72 8.17
C GLU A 83 -3.66 -2.27 9.62
N VAL A 84 -4.22 -3.15 10.45
CA VAL A 84 -4.43 -2.94 11.88
C VAL A 84 -4.00 -4.16 12.69
N THR A 85 -3.52 -3.93 13.92
CA THR A 85 -3.13 -5.03 14.83
C THR A 85 -4.33 -5.63 15.55
N LYS A 86 -5.39 -4.84 15.76
CA LYS A 86 -6.61 -5.20 16.49
C LYS A 86 -7.85 -4.77 15.71
N ASP A 87 -8.99 -5.35 16.04
CA ASP A 87 -10.26 -4.98 15.42
C ASP A 87 -10.71 -3.59 15.86
N VAL A 88 -11.14 -2.76 14.91
CA VAL A 88 -11.63 -1.41 15.16
C VAL A 88 -13.16 -1.45 15.22
N PRO A 89 -13.79 -1.20 16.39
CA PRO A 89 -15.23 -1.24 16.53
C PRO A 89 -15.89 -0.14 15.70
N GLY A 90 -16.91 -0.51 14.91
CA GLY A 90 -17.66 0.42 14.06
C GLY A 90 -17.05 0.65 12.66
N ALA A 91 -15.87 0.10 12.37
CA ALA A 91 -15.29 0.10 11.04
C ALA A 91 -15.59 -1.22 10.29
N SER A 92 -15.58 -1.19 8.96
CA SER A 92 -15.67 -2.43 8.17
C SER A 92 -14.32 -3.14 8.24
N MET A 93 -14.32 -4.39 8.70
CA MET A 93 -13.10 -5.19 8.84
C MET A 93 -12.99 -6.19 7.70
N ALA A 94 -11.78 -6.36 7.17
CA ALA A 94 -11.44 -7.37 6.16
C ALA A 94 -10.20 -8.14 6.61
N THR A 95 -10.19 -9.44 6.38
CA THR A 95 -9.01 -10.28 6.61
C THR A 95 -8.47 -10.74 5.27
N ILE A 96 -7.18 -10.49 5.02
CA ILE A 96 -6.51 -10.90 3.78
C ILE A 96 -5.45 -11.94 4.13
N SER A 97 -5.59 -13.10 3.51
CA SER A 97 -4.65 -14.22 3.60
C SER A 97 -4.34 -14.69 2.19
N GLY A 98 -3.07 -14.91 1.89
CA GLY A 98 -2.65 -15.35 0.57
C GLY A 98 -1.16 -15.15 0.32
N THR A 99 -0.73 -15.64 -0.82
CA THR A 99 0.64 -15.49 -1.31
C THR A 99 0.64 -14.42 -2.38
N PHE A 100 1.38 -13.33 -2.14
CA PHE A 100 1.50 -12.18 -3.02
C PHE A 100 2.89 -12.14 -3.65
N LEU A 101 2.96 -11.81 -4.92
CA LEU A 101 4.21 -11.56 -5.63
C LEU A 101 4.40 -10.05 -5.74
N SER A 102 5.48 -9.52 -5.17
CA SER A 102 5.87 -8.15 -5.46
C SER A 102 6.68 -8.11 -6.75
N ASN A 103 6.27 -7.22 -7.65
CA ASN A 103 6.98 -6.96 -8.87
C ASN A 103 7.05 -5.43 -9.04
N PRO A 104 8.11 -4.77 -8.53
CA PRO A 104 8.24 -3.33 -8.64
C PRO A 104 8.25 -2.98 -10.13
N HIS A 105 7.37 -2.06 -10.54
CA HIS A 105 7.36 -1.58 -11.91
C HIS A 105 8.70 -0.87 -12.15
N PRO A 106 9.59 -1.43 -12.99
CA PRO A 106 10.83 -0.75 -13.25
C PRO A 106 10.52 0.39 -14.21
N ARG A 107 11.07 1.57 -13.93
CA ARG A 107 11.06 2.70 -14.87
C ARG A 107 11.79 2.38 -16.21
N GLU A 108 12.31 1.16 -16.38
CA GLU A 108 13.34 0.80 -17.36
C GLU A 108 13.15 -0.63 -17.95
N ARG A 109 11.94 -1.21 -17.97
CA ARG A 109 11.65 -2.49 -18.68
C ARG A 109 11.32 -2.33 -20.17
N GLU A 110 11.75 -1.25 -20.83
CA GLU A 110 11.52 -1.09 -22.28
C GLU A 110 12.79 -1.31 -23.15
N GLN A 111 13.99 -1.45 -22.57
CA GLN A 111 15.21 -1.64 -23.40
C GLN A 111 15.81 -3.05 -23.42
N ARG A 112 15.31 -4.02 -22.63
CA ARG A 112 15.90 -5.37 -22.57
C ARG A 112 14.96 -6.53 -22.93
N ARG A 113 13.85 -6.26 -23.61
CA ARG A 113 13.00 -7.30 -24.21
C ARG A 113 13.04 -7.34 -25.75
N MET A 114 13.97 -6.58 -26.35
CA MET A 114 14.20 -6.52 -27.81
C MET A 114 15.63 -6.93 -28.22
N LYS A 115 16.33 -7.74 -27.38
CA LYS A 115 17.66 -8.31 -27.67
C LYS A 115 17.81 -9.77 -27.22
N LEU A 116 16.73 -10.54 -27.24
CA LEU A 116 16.76 -11.99 -27.01
C LEU A 116 16.05 -12.78 -28.12
N PHE A 117 15.79 -12.12 -29.25
CA PHE A 117 15.52 -12.75 -30.54
C PHE A 117 16.57 -12.24 -31.52
N GLU A 118 17.78 -12.76 -31.40
CA GLU A 118 18.76 -12.94 -32.47
C GLU A 118 19.65 -14.13 -32.10
#